data_AF-A0A2I3H4S7-F1
#
_entry.id   AF-A0A2I3H4S7-F1
#
_cell.length_a   1.000
_cell.length_b   1.000
_cell.length_c   1.000
_cell.angle_alpha   90.00
_cell.angle_beta   90.00
_cell.angle_gamma   90.00
#
_symmetry.space_group_name_H-M   'P 1'
#
loop_
_entity.id
_entity.type
_entity.pdbx_description
1 polymer ?
#
loop_
_entity_poly.entity_id
_entity_poly.type
_entity_poly.pdbx_seq_one_letter_code
_entity_poly.pdbx_strand_id
1 'polypeptide(L)'
;MFDGPFQPFYDPSTQRCLRDILDGFFPSELQRLYPNGVPFKVSDLRSQVYLEDGLDPFPGEGRVVGRQRMHKALDRVEEHPGSRMTAEKFLNRLPKFVIRKGEVIDIRGPIRDTLQNCCPLPARIQEIVVETPTLAAERERSRESPNMPAPRLSMLRIKSENGEQAFLLMMQPDNTIGDVRALLAQARAMDASAFEIFSTFPPTLYQDDALTLQAAGLVPKAALLLRARQAPKSSPNFSPGPSPGPQ
;
A
#
# COMPACT_ATOMS: atom_id res chain seq x y z
N MET A 1 19.46 4.04 -25.44
CA MET A 1 20.33 2.85 -25.31
C MET A 1 21.66 3.07 -24.58
N PHE A 2 22.13 4.30 -24.40
CA PHE A 2 23.34 4.61 -23.60
C PHE A 2 22.94 4.94 -22.17
N ASP A 3 23.35 4.13 -21.19
CA ASP A 3 23.28 4.32 -19.73
C ASP A 3 22.19 5.25 -19.19
N GLY A 4 20.98 5.12 -19.73
CA GLY A 4 19.84 5.96 -19.44
C GLY A 4 18.71 5.17 -18.77
N PRO A 5 17.63 5.85 -18.36
CA PRO A 5 16.44 5.21 -17.79
C PRO A 5 15.91 4.10 -18.70
N PHE A 6 15.21 3.12 -18.11
CA PHE A 6 14.46 2.17 -18.93
C PHE A 6 13.50 2.93 -19.83
N GLN A 7 13.59 2.66 -21.14
CA GLN A 7 12.71 3.31 -22.10
C GLN A 7 11.33 2.64 -22.04
N PRO A 8 10.25 3.41 -21.83
CA PRO A 8 8.92 2.84 -21.78
C PRO A 8 8.50 2.26 -23.13
N PHE A 9 7.75 1.16 -23.10
CA PHE A 9 7.27 0.48 -24.30
C PHE A 9 6.29 1.31 -25.15
N TYR A 10 5.57 2.25 -24.54
CA TYR A 10 4.61 3.10 -25.25
C TYR A 10 5.28 4.20 -26.09
N ASP A 11 6.58 4.45 -25.92
CA ASP A 11 7.30 5.42 -26.72
C ASP A 11 7.49 4.92 -28.17
N PRO A 12 7.12 5.70 -29.21
CA PRO A 12 7.23 5.26 -30.59
C PRO A 12 8.65 4.89 -31.04
N SER A 13 9.69 5.50 -30.47
CA SER A 13 11.09 5.12 -30.72
C SER A 13 11.32 3.68 -30.30
N THR A 14 11.07 3.37 -29.03
CA THR A 14 11.24 2.03 -28.45
C THR A 14 10.53 0.94 -29.27
N GLN A 15 9.32 1.21 -29.74
CA GLN A 15 8.57 0.26 -30.56
C GLN A 15 9.21 0.02 -31.93
N ARG A 16 9.75 1.06 -32.56
CA ARG A 16 10.49 0.93 -33.83
C ARG A 16 11.80 0.19 -33.61
N CYS A 17 12.55 0.51 -32.56
CA CYS A 17 13.77 -0.21 -32.17
C CYS A 17 13.55 -1.72 -32.06
N LEU A 18 12.53 -2.11 -31.28
CA LEU A 18 12.19 -3.51 -31.07
C LEU A 18 11.76 -4.18 -32.38
N ARG A 19 11.01 -3.48 -33.23
CA ARG A 19 10.60 -3.99 -34.54
C ARG A 19 11.81 -4.24 -35.44
N ASP A 20 12.73 -3.28 -35.54
CA ASP A 20 13.95 -3.43 -36.32
C ASP A 20 14.72 -4.70 -35.87
N ILE A 21 14.86 -4.92 -34.55
CA ILE A 21 15.51 -6.11 -33.99
C ILE A 21 14.77 -7.41 -34.35
N LEU A 22 13.44 -7.43 -34.18
CA LEU A 22 12.62 -8.62 -34.42
C LEU A 22 12.57 -8.99 -35.90
N ASP A 23 12.63 -7.99 -36.78
CA ASP A 23 12.67 -8.17 -38.24
C ASP A 23 14.09 -8.48 -38.76
N GLY A 24 15.09 -8.53 -37.86
CA GLY A 24 16.48 -8.85 -38.19
C GLY A 24 17.28 -7.68 -38.77
N PHE A 25 16.78 -6.46 -38.68
CA PHE A 25 17.45 -5.24 -39.10
C PHE A 25 18.29 -4.61 -37.98
N PHE A 26 19.30 -3.84 -38.37
CA PHE A 26 20.06 -3.01 -37.43
C PHE A 26 19.21 -1.80 -37.00
N PRO A 27 19.00 -1.56 -35.69
CA PRO A 27 18.14 -0.51 -35.16
C PRO A 27 18.40 0.85 -35.80
N SER A 28 17.36 1.43 -36.38
CA SER A 28 17.40 2.74 -37.06
C SER A 28 17.91 3.86 -36.16
N GLU A 29 17.61 3.78 -34.87
CA GLU A 29 18.08 4.71 -33.83
C GLU A 29 19.60 4.74 -33.68
N LEU A 30 20.27 3.61 -33.94
CA LEU A 30 21.71 3.47 -33.83
C LEU A 30 22.43 3.78 -35.13
N GLN A 31 21.74 3.77 -36.27
CA GLN A 31 22.34 4.04 -37.59
C GLN A 31 22.98 5.43 -37.67
N ARG A 32 22.43 6.42 -36.94
CA ARG A 32 23.04 7.75 -36.86
C ARG A 32 24.46 7.72 -36.27
N LEU A 33 24.71 6.84 -35.30
CA LEU A 33 25.99 6.72 -34.60
C LEU A 33 26.88 5.63 -35.22
N TYR A 34 26.26 4.60 -35.79
CA TYR A 34 26.90 3.44 -36.40
C TYR A 34 26.28 3.19 -37.80
N PRO A 35 26.59 4.04 -38.79
CA PRO A 35 25.97 3.95 -40.12
C PRO A 35 26.28 2.64 -40.84
N ASN A 36 27.42 2.02 -40.53
CA ASN A 36 27.84 0.74 -41.08
C ASN A 36 27.40 -0.46 -40.21
N GLY A 37 26.62 -0.22 -39.15
CA GLY A 37 26.27 -1.22 -38.15
C GLY A 37 27.42 -1.59 -37.22
N VAL A 38 27.08 -2.18 -36.08
CA VAL A 38 28.04 -2.76 -35.12
C VAL A 38 27.49 -4.08 -34.56
N PRO A 39 28.35 -5.05 -34.22
CA PRO A 39 27.92 -6.26 -33.54
C PRO A 39 27.35 -5.96 -32.15
N PHE A 40 26.26 -6.62 -31.78
CA PHE A 40 25.71 -6.53 -30.42
C PHE A 40 26.31 -7.59 -29.50
N LYS A 41 26.71 -7.15 -28.30
CA LYS A 41 27.00 -8.04 -27.18
C LYS A 41 25.80 -8.06 -26.25
N VAL A 42 25.14 -9.20 -26.14
CA VAL A 42 23.98 -9.37 -25.26
C VAL A 42 24.46 -9.73 -23.86
N SER A 43 24.14 -8.88 -22.89
CA SER A 43 24.40 -9.12 -21.46
C SER A 43 23.08 -9.37 -20.76
N ASP A 44 22.93 -10.53 -20.12
CA ASP A 44 21.75 -10.84 -19.32
C ASP A 44 21.88 -10.21 -17.93
N LEU A 45 21.02 -9.23 -17.64
CA LEU A 45 20.98 -8.52 -16.37
C LEU A 45 19.71 -8.82 -15.56
N ARG A 46 19.00 -9.92 -15.84
CA ARG A 46 17.72 -10.23 -15.17
C ARG A 46 17.79 -10.33 -13.65
N SER A 47 18.96 -10.63 -13.09
CA SER A 47 19.19 -10.74 -11.64
C SER A 47 19.67 -9.44 -11.01
N GLN A 48 19.89 -8.39 -11.81
CA GLN A 48 20.31 -7.08 -11.33
C GLN A 48 19.06 -6.24 -11.04
N VAL A 49 19.00 -5.68 -9.83
CA VAL A 49 17.93 -4.75 -9.45
C VAL A 49 18.25 -3.40 -10.09
N TYR A 50 17.37 -2.92 -10.95
CA TYR A 50 17.46 -1.57 -11.49
C TYR A 50 16.81 -0.60 -10.50
N LEU A 51 17.62 0.25 -9.89
CA LEU A 51 17.16 1.31 -9.01
C LEU A 51 16.87 2.53 -9.89
N GLU A 52 15.60 2.80 -10.21
CA GLU A 52 15.22 4.11 -10.74
C GLU A 52 15.40 5.15 -9.64
N ASP A 53 16.39 6.04 -9.79
CA ASP A 53 16.47 7.26 -8.98
C ASP A 53 15.19 8.08 -9.22
N GLY A 54 14.24 8.00 -8.28
CA GLY A 54 12.99 8.76 -8.32
C GLY A 54 11.73 7.98 -8.00
N LEU A 55 11.78 6.65 -7.91
CA LEU A 55 10.69 5.87 -7.34
C LEU A 55 11.07 5.49 -5.92
N ASP A 56 10.43 6.13 -4.94
CA ASP A 56 10.46 5.66 -3.56
C ASP A 56 10.14 4.16 -3.55
N PRO A 57 10.91 3.32 -2.81
CA PRO A 57 10.60 1.91 -2.66
C PRO A 57 9.12 1.76 -2.35
N PHE A 58 8.42 0.89 -3.09
CA PHE A 58 6.99 0.67 -2.91
C PHE A 58 6.71 0.49 -1.40
N PRO A 59 5.99 1.42 -0.75
CA PRO A 59 5.88 1.44 0.71
C PRO A 59 5.00 0.30 1.23
N GLY A 60 4.39 -0.48 0.33
CA GLY A 60 3.51 -1.58 0.66
C GLY A 60 4.25 -2.92 0.78
N GLU A 61 3.75 -3.77 1.68
CA GLU A 61 4.11 -5.19 1.73
C GLU A 61 3.67 -5.89 0.43
N GLY A 62 4.62 -6.27 -0.42
CA GLY A 62 4.37 -7.08 -1.61
C GLY A 62 3.76 -8.44 -1.22
N ARG A 63 2.53 -8.72 -1.64
CA ARG A 63 1.90 -10.04 -1.44
C ARG A 63 2.03 -10.86 -2.71
N VAL A 64 2.65 -12.02 -2.61
CA VAL A 64 2.69 -13.02 -3.67
C VAL A 64 1.27 -13.56 -3.89
N VAL A 65 0.70 -13.35 -5.08
CA VAL A 65 -0.58 -13.94 -5.46
C VAL A 65 -0.29 -15.18 -6.31
N GLY A 66 -0.45 -16.36 -5.72
CA GLY A 66 -0.37 -17.63 -6.46
C GLY A 66 0.31 -18.78 -5.73
N ARG A 67 -0.29 -19.30 -4.65
CA ARG A 67 -0.23 -20.74 -4.33
C ARG A 67 -1.37 -21.17 -3.40
N GLN A 68 -2.34 -21.83 -4.04
CA GLN A 68 -3.32 -22.84 -3.58
C GLN A 68 -3.80 -22.90 -2.11
N ARG A 69 -5.10 -22.59 -1.99
CA ARG A 69 -6.24 -23.09 -1.17
C ARG A 69 -6.03 -24.03 0.05
N MET A 70 -7.02 -23.86 0.95
CA MET A 70 -7.52 -24.70 2.09
C MET A 70 -6.91 -24.33 3.46
N HIS A 71 -7.66 -24.01 4.53
CA HIS A 71 -9.02 -24.38 4.94
C HIS A 71 -9.79 -23.21 5.58
N LYS A 72 -11.12 -23.24 5.42
CA LYS A 72 -12.10 -22.56 6.29
C LYS A 72 -11.92 -23.05 7.74
N ALA A 73 -11.87 -22.12 8.69
CA ALA A 73 -12.34 -22.35 10.06
C ALA A 73 -12.82 -21.04 10.67
N LEU A 74 -14.14 -20.99 10.87
CA LEU A 74 -14.89 -20.07 11.71
C LEU A 74 -14.51 -20.35 13.18
N ASP A 75 -14.51 -19.32 14.02
CA ASP A 75 -14.58 -19.36 15.48
C ASP A 75 -13.65 -20.31 16.24
N ARG A 76 -12.58 -19.73 16.79
CA ARG A 76 -12.27 -19.68 18.24
C ARG A 76 -10.86 -19.14 18.42
N VAL A 77 -10.72 -18.22 19.36
CA VAL A 77 -9.43 -17.79 19.91
C VAL A 77 -8.84 -19.01 20.62
N GLU A 78 -8.00 -19.75 19.93
CA GLU A 78 -7.05 -20.70 20.50
C GLU A 78 -5.79 -20.63 19.62
N GLU A 79 -4.73 -20.06 20.18
CA GLU A 79 -3.43 -19.98 19.53
C GLU A 79 -2.89 -21.39 19.26
N HIS A 80 -3.03 -21.89 18.03
CA HIS A 80 -2.33 -23.11 17.61
C HIS A 80 -0.81 -22.86 17.65
N PRO A 81 -0.01 -23.61 18.44
CA PRO A 81 1.42 -23.35 18.63
C PRO A 81 2.31 -23.83 17.46
N GLY A 82 1.78 -23.86 16.24
CA GLY A 82 2.35 -24.64 15.13
C GLY A 82 3.01 -23.88 13.98
N SER A 83 2.79 -22.58 13.77
CA SER A 83 3.31 -21.94 12.55
C SER A 83 3.47 -20.42 12.60
N ARG A 84 4.18 -19.93 13.61
CA ARG A 84 4.88 -18.64 13.52
C ARG A 84 6.34 -18.88 13.87
N MET A 85 7.20 -18.88 12.87
CA MET A 85 8.65 -19.00 13.06
C MET A 85 9.14 -17.70 13.71
N THR A 86 9.52 -17.76 14.98
CA THR A 86 10.17 -16.62 15.66
C THR A 86 11.64 -16.54 15.25
N ALA A 87 12.24 -15.35 15.30
CA ALA A 87 13.66 -15.17 15.03
C ALA A 87 14.52 -16.11 15.91
N GLU A 88 14.13 -16.31 17.16
CA GLU A 88 14.81 -17.23 18.09
C GLU A 88 14.68 -18.69 17.68
N LYS A 89 13.50 -19.13 17.21
CA LYS A 89 13.31 -20.49 16.68
C LYS A 89 14.18 -20.73 15.44
N PHE A 90 14.31 -19.73 14.57
CA PHE A 90 15.19 -19.80 13.41
C PHE A 90 16.67 -19.88 13.83
N LEU A 91 17.13 -19.00 14.72
CA LEU A 91 18.52 -19.02 15.23
C LEU A 91 18.87 -20.34 15.92
N ASN A 92 17.90 -20.95 16.60
CA ASN A 92 18.08 -22.25 17.24
C ASN A 92 18.21 -23.41 16.25
N ARG A 93 17.76 -23.26 15.00
CA ARG A 93 17.93 -24.23 13.91
C ARG A 93 19.31 -24.14 13.24
N LEU A 94 20.00 -23.02 13.41
CA LEU A 94 21.36 -22.85 12.91
C LEU A 94 22.37 -23.55 13.83
N PRO A 95 23.45 -24.15 13.32
CA PRO A 95 24.58 -24.57 14.14
C PRO A 95 25.07 -23.41 15.04
N LYS A 96 25.52 -23.70 16.27
CA LYS A 96 26.06 -22.66 17.16
C LYS A 96 27.37 -22.09 16.61
N PHE A 97 28.23 -22.95 16.07
CA PHE A 97 29.52 -22.56 15.52
C PHE A 97 29.73 -23.22 14.15
N VAL A 98 30.49 -22.55 13.29
CA VAL A 98 31.00 -23.12 12.03
C VAL A 98 32.49 -22.80 11.90
N ILE A 99 33.25 -23.67 11.24
CA ILE A 99 34.67 -23.42 10.95
C ILE A 99 34.78 -22.95 9.51
N ARG A 100 35.31 -21.74 9.30
CA ARG A 100 35.64 -21.21 7.97
C ARG A 100 37.06 -20.69 7.99
N LYS A 101 37.88 -21.09 7.01
CA LYS A 101 39.28 -20.67 6.87
C LYS A 101 40.14 -20.90 8.13
N GLY A 102 39.84 -21.96 8.90
CA GLY A 102 40.57 -22.29 10.13
C GLY A 102 40.13 -21.50 11.37
N GLU A 103 39.14 -20.61 11.25
CA GLU A 103 38.60 -19.84 12.35
C GLU A 103 37.23 -20.38 12.78
N VAL A 104 37.00 -20.44 14.09
CA VAL A 104 35.72 -20.86 14.68
C VAL A 104 34.83 -19.62 14.80
N ILE A 105 33.71 -19.61 14.09
CA ILE A 105 32.81 -18.47 14.00
C ILE A 105 31.48 -18.82 14.67
N ASP A 106 31.03 -18.00 15.63
CA ASP A 106 29.64 -18.01 16.10
C ASP A 106 28.77 -17.32 15.06
N ILE A 107 27.87 -18.08 14.43
CA ILE A 107 26.98 -17.55 13.38
C ILE A 107 25.68 -17.02 13.93
N ARG A 108 25.26 -17.42 15.13
CA ARG A 108 23.92 -17.08 15.65
C ARG A 108 23.84 -15.62 16.08
N GLY A 109 24.90 -15.08 16.69
CA GLY A 109 24.99 -13.67 17.10
C GLY A 109 24.87 -12.71 15.91
N PRO A 110 25.81 -12.75 14.94
CA PRO A 110 25.79 -11.85 13.79
C PRO A 110 24.50 -11.92 12.96
N ILE A 111 23.91 -13.12 12.83
CA ILE A 111 22.62 -13.30 12.13
C ILE A 111 21.47 -12.72 12.94
N ARG A 112 21.47 -12.84 14.27
CA ARG A 112 20.48 -12.18 15.14
C ARG A 112 20.51 -10.68 14.95
N ASP A 113 21.71 -10.09 14.99
CA ASP A 113 21.89 -8.64 14.87
C ASP A 113 21.43 -8.17 13.49
N THR A 114 21.74 -8.93 12.44
CA THR A 114 21.23 -8.66 11.08
C THR A 114 19.70 -8.75 11.03
N LEU A 115 19.09 -9.77 11.63
CA LEU A 115 17.63 -9.93 11.66
C LEU A 115 16.92 -8.81 12.45
N GLN A 116 17.57 -8.28 13.49
CA GLN A 116 17.05 -7.16 14.29
C GLN A 116 17.24 -5.80 13.59
N ASN A 117 18.30 -5.66 12.79
CA ASN A 117 18.63 -4.41 12.11
C ASN A 117 18.02 -4.28 10.71
N CYS A 118 17.67 -5.39 10.04
CA CYS A 118 17.08 -5.37 8.70
C CYS A 118 15.58 -5.07 8.69
N CYS A 119 14.91 -5.15 9.84
CA CYS A 119 13.49 -4.84 9.95
C CYS A 119 13.25 -4.14 11.30
N PRO A 120 12.89 -2.84 11.34
CA PRO A 120 12.04 -2.39 12.41
C PRO A 120 10.86 -3.36 12.42
N LEU A 121 10.59 -4.02 13.55
CA LEU A 121 9.34 -4.79 13.71
C LEU A 121 8.23 -3.95 13.10
N PRO A 122 7.41 -4.49 12.17
CA PRO A 122 6.40 -3.68 11.49
C PRO A 122 5.64 -2.93 12.58
N ALA A 123 5.70 -1.59 12.52
CA ALA A 123 5.05 -0.75 13.51
C ALA A 123 3.62 -1.26 13.64
N ARG A 124 3.29 -1.81 14.81
CA ARG A 124 2.04 -2.53 15.01
C ARG A 124 0.94 -1.51 14.73
N ILE A 125 0.17 -1.71 13.65
CA ILE A 125 -0.93 -0.81 13.31
C ILE A 125 -1.81 -0.68 14.53
N GLN A 126 -1.94 0.53 15.04
CA GLN A 126 -2.76 0.82 16.20
C GLN A 126 -4.22 0.76 15.77
N GLU A 127 -4.93 -0.29 16.18
CA GLU A 127 -6.37 -0.38 15.95
C GLU A 127 -7.13 0.40 17.03
N ILE A 128 -7.91 1.38 16.59
CA ILE A 128 -8.69 2.27 17.43
C ILE A 128 -10.16 1.99 17.15
N VAL A 129 -10.86 1.42 18.13
CA VAL A 129 -12.32 1.26 18.05
C VAL A 129 -12.94 2.62 18.33
N VAL A 130 -13.65 3.17 17.35
CA VAL A 130 -14.34 4.44 17.50
C VAL A 130 -15.67 4.19 18.17
N GLU A 131 -15.93 4.90 19.26
CA GLU A 131 -17.22 4.83 19.94
C GLU A 131 -18.29 5.45 19.04
N THR A 132 -19.26 4.64 18.65
CA THR A 132 -20.38 5.04 17.79
C THR A 132 -21.69 4.84 18.53
N PRO A 133 -22.76 5.60 18.21
CA PRO A 133 -24.08 5.38 18.79
C PRO A 133 -24.57 3.94 18.61
N THR A 134 -24.27 3.35 17.44
CA THR A 134 -24.62 1.97 17.11
C THR A 134 -23.86 0.95 17.96
N LEU A 135 -22.55 1.18 18.21
CA LEU A 135 -21.75 0.31 19.08
C LEU A 135 -22.22 0.37 20.53
N ALA A 136 -22.59 1.57 21.02
CA ALA A 136 -23.14 1.75 22.36
C ALA A 136 -24.47 1.00 22.52
N ALA A 137 -25.40 1.19 21.59
CA ALA A 137 -26.69 0.49 21.60
C ALA A 137 -26.53 -1.04 21.52
N GLU A 138 -25.57 -1.55 20.72
CA GLU A 138 -25.32 -2.99 20.63
C GLU A 138 -24.73 -3.57 21.93
N ARG A 139 -23.89 -2.80 22.64
CA ARG A 139 -23.38 -3.20 23.97
C ARG A 139 -24.50 -3.30 25.01
N GLU A 140 -25.42 -2.34 25.03
CA GLU A 140 -26.57 -2.35 25.94
C GLU A 140 -27.50 -3.53 25.64
N ARG A 141 -27.88 -3.68 24.37
CA ARG A 141 -28.68 -4.80 23.88
C ARG A 141 -28.09 -6.16 24.25
N SER A 142 -26.78 -6.33 24.06
CA SER A 142 -26.08 -7.58 24.39
C SER A 142 -26.10 -7.90 25.89
N ARG A 143 -26.19 -6.88 26.74
CA ARG A 143 -26.33 -7.04 28.20
C ARG A 143 -27.76 -7.39 28.60
N GLU A 144 -28.76 -6.71 28.03
CA GLU A 144 -30.17 -6.89 28.39
C GLU A 144 -30.78 -8.15 27.79
N SER A 145 -30.38 -8.52 26.58
CA SER A 145 -31.04 -9.59 25.80
C SER A 145 -30.03 -10.37 24.95
N PRO A 146 -29.14 -11.17 25.57
CA PRO A 146 -28.09 -11.89 24.86
C PRO A 146 -28.61 -12.94 23.86
N ASN A 147 -29.84 -13.44 24.05
CA ASN A 147 -30.45 -14.44 23.17
C ASN A 147 -31.12 -13.84 21.92
N MET A 148 -31.19 -12.51 21.80
CA MET A 148 -31.81 -11.87 20.63
C MET A 148 -30.81 -11.79 19.45
N PRO A 149 -31.24 -12.11 18.21
CA PRO A 149 -30.35 -12.21 17.06
C PRO A 149 -29.69 -10.87 16.71
N ALA A 150 -28.37 -10.80 16.60
CA ALA A 150 -27.61 -9.56 16.37
C ALA A 150 -28.18 -8.73 15.20
N PRO A 151 -28.28 -7.40 15.33
CA PRO A 151 -28.72 -6.54 14.25
C PRO A 151 -27.72 -6.57 13.09
N ARG A 152 -28.22 -6.25 11.88
CA ARG A 152 -27.37 -6.16 10.69
C ARG A 152 -26.58 -4.87 10.72
N LEU A 153 -25.35 -4.95 11.21
CA LEU A 153 -24.43 -3.82 11.27
C LEU A 153 -23.41 -3.87 10.12
N SER A 154 -22.85 -2.69 9.81
CA SER A 154 -21.72 -2.53 8.92
C SER A 154 -20.43 -2.28 9.70
N MET A 155 -19.36 -2.98 9.36
CA MET A 155 -18.04 -2.82 9.95
C MET A 155 -17.09 -2.13 8.97
N LEU A 156 -16.68 -0.90 9.28
CA LEU A 156 -15.73 -0.13 8.48
C LEU A 156 -14.36 -0.16 9.16
N ARG A 157 -13.32 -0.58 8.42
CA ARG A 157 -11.93 -0.47 8.85
C ARG A 157 -11.22 0.57 7.99
N ILE A 158 -10.93 1.72 8.57
CA ILE A 158 -10.37 2.88 7.87
C ILE A 158 -8.92 3.10 8.29
N LYS A 159 -7.96 3.01 7.36
CA LYS A 159 -6.54 3.25 7.68
C LYS A 159 -6.16 4.72 7.51
N SER A 160 -5.30 5.21 8.40
CA SER A 160 -4.70 6.55 8.30
C SER A 160 -3.78 6.69 7.09
N GLU A 161 -3.44 7.92 6.76
CA GLU A 161 -2.61 8.34 5.63
C GLU A 161 -1.20 7.72 5.68
N ASN A 162 -0.66 7.57 6.88
CA ASN A 162 0.65 6.97 7.14
C ASN A 162 0.59 5.44 7.37
N GLY A 163 -0.61 4.85 7.40
CA GLY A 163 -0.81 3.42 7.64
C GLY A 163 -0.51 2.94 9.07
N GLU A 164 -0.20 3.84 10.00
CA GLU A 164 0.13 3.50 11.39
C GLU A 164 -1.11 3.25 12.25
N GLN A 165 -2.26 3.82 11.88
CA GLN A 165 -3.51 3.70 12.61
C GLN A 165 -4.61 3.10 11.74
N ALA A 166 -5.51 2.35 12.36
CA ALA A 166 -6.74 1.88 11.74
C ALA A 166 -7.93 2.13 12.67
N PHE A 167 -8.91 2.87 12.19
CA PHE A 167 -10.15 3.16 12.89
C PHE A 167 -11.20 2.11 12.55
N LEU A 168 -11.78 1.47 13.57
CA LEU A 168 -12.85 0.50 13.43
C LEU A 168 -14.17 1.13 13.84
N LEU A 169 -15.08 1.29 12.87
CA LEU A 169 -16.41 1.85 13.09
C LEU A 169 -17.46 0.76 12.86
N MET A 170 -18.39 0.63 13.81
CA MET A 170 -19.57 -0.22 13.72
C MET A 170 -20.78 0.70 13.53
N MET A 171 -21.50 0.59 12.42
CA MET A 171 -22.55 1.55 12.05
C MET A 171 -23.75 0.85 11.44
N GLN A 172 -24.91 1.50 11.40
CA GLN A 172 -26.10 1.00 10.69
C GLN A 172 -25.91 1.16 9.17
N PRO A 173 -26.50 0.28 8.33
CA PRO A 173 -26.46 0.40 6.87
C PRO A 173 -26.97 1.75 6.34
N ASP A 174 -27.88 2.36 7.10
CA ASP A 174 -28.61 3.58 6.79
C ASP A 174 -27.81 4.85 7.16
N ASN A 175 -26.73 4.70 7.94
CA ASN A 175 -25.85 5.82 8.25
C ASN A 175 -25.15 6.33 6.99
N THR A 176 -24.72 7.58 7.04
CA THR A 176 -24.20 8.31 5.88
C THR A 176 -22.68 8.40 5.90
N ILE A 177 -22.08 8.69 4.74
CA ILE A 177 -20.65 9.01 4.63
C ILE A 177 -20.30 10.26 5.46
N GLY A 178 -21.21 11.23 5.57
CA GLY A 178 -21.07 12.39 6.44
C GLY A 178 -20.92 12.00 7.91
N ASP A 179 -21.70 11.03 8.39
CA ASP A 179 -21.58 10.50 9.76
C ASP A 179 -20.21 9.85 9.99
N VAL A 180 -19.73 9.05 9.02
CA VAL A 180 -18.37 8.44 9.07
C VAL A 180 -17.31 9.54 9.19
N ARG A 181 -17.43 10.60 8.39
CA ARG A 181 -16.49 11.71 8.37
C ARG A 181 -16.48 12.46 9.71
N ALA A 182 -17.66 12.74 10.27
CA ALA A 182 -17.80 13.40 11.57
C ALA A 182 -17.19 12.57 12.71
N LEU A 183 -17.45 11.26 12.74
CA LEU A 183 -16.89 10.34 13.73
C LEU A 183 -15.35 10.27 13.65
N LEU A 184 -14.81 10.19 12.43
CA LEU A 184 -13.35 10.20 12.22
C LEU A 184 -12.72 11.54 12.61
N ALA A 185 -13.37 12.66 12.27
CA ALA A 185 -12.94 14.00 12.66
C ALA A 185 -12.86 14.15 14.19
N GLN A 186 -13.91 13.69 14.89
CA GLN A 186 -13.95 13.68 16.35
C GLN A 186 -12.88 12.77 16.95
N ALA A 187 -12.75 11.52 16.47
CA ALA A 187 -11.78 10.57 16.97
C ALA A 187 -10.32 11.02 16.77
N ARG A 188 -10.08 11.87 15.75
CA ARG A 188 -8.75 12.41 15.42
C ARG A 188 -8.50 13.82 15.94
N ALA A 189 -9.49 14.44 16.60
CA ALA A 189 -9.44 15.85 17.00
C ALA A 189 -9.01 16.79 15.85
N MET A 190 -9.60 16.59 14.66
CA MET A 190 -9.24 17.27 13.42
C MET A 190 -10.50 17.67 12.65
N ASP A 191 -10.38 18.66 11.76
CA ASP A 191 -11.45 19.06 10.87
C ASP A 191 -11.80 17.97 9.83
N ALA A 192 -13.10 17.76 9.59
CA ALA A 192 -13.64 16.79 8.64
C ALA A 192 -13.19 17.03 7.20
N SER A 193 -12.84 18.27 6.83
CA SER A 193 -12.37 18.66 5.51
C SER A 193 -10.88 18.45 5.30
N ALA A 194 -10.11 18.11 6.35
CA ALA A 194 -8.67 17.92 6.26
C ALA A 194 -8.28 16.60 5.53
N PHE A 195 -9.21 15.67 5.42
CA PHE A 195 -8.97 14.35 4.85
C PHE A 195 -10.10 13.90 3.92
N GLU A 196 -9.76 12.97 3.04
CA GLU A 196 -10.68 12.32 2.12
C GLU A 196 -10.71 10.82 2.37
N ILE A 197 -11.90 10.22 2.21
CA ILE A 197 -12.14 8.79 2.42
C ILE A 197 -12.27 8.13 1.04
N PHE A 198 -11.49 7.07 0.80
CA PHE A 198 -11.53 6.35 -0.47
C PHE A 198 -11.32 4.84 -0.32
N SER A 199 -11.77 4.06 -1.29
CA SER A 199 -11.45 2.64 -1.46
C SER A 199 -10.47 2.42 -2.61
N THR A 200 -9.71 1.33 -2.57
CA THR A 200 -8.76 0.96 -3.64
C THR A 200 -9.34 -0.03 -4.64
N PHE A 201 -10.41 -0.75 -4.28
CA PHE A 201 -11.07 -1.68 -5.18
C PHE A 201 -12.58 -1.80 -4.89
N PRO A 202 -13.45 -1.33 -5.78
CA PRO A 202 -13.11 -0.42 -6.88
C PRO A 202 -12.50 0.90 -6.34
N PRO A 203 -11.64 1.58 -7.13
CA PRO A 203 -11.16 2.91 -6.77
C PRO A 203 -12.33 3.89 -6.70
N THR A 204 -12.73 4.27 -5.49
CA THR A 204 -13.90 5.12 -5.26
C THR A 204 -13.56 6.17 -4.22
N LEU A 205 -13.80 7.44 -4.54
CA LEU A 205 -13.67 8.56 -3.62
C LEU A 205 -15.05 8.95 -3.10
N TYR A 206 -15.26 8.92 -1.78
CA TYR A 206 -16.56 9.20 -1.16
C TYR A 206 -16.67 10.71 -0.85
N GLN A 207 -17.20 11.46 -1.82
CA GLN A 207 -17.40 12.92 -1.71
C GLN A 207 -18.79 13.31 -1.22
N ASP A 208 -19.81 12.52 -1.55
CA ASP A 208 -21.19 12.80 -1.18
C ASP A 208 -21.45 12.38 0.27
N ASP A 209 -21.66 13.37 1.14
CA ASP A 209 -21.89 13.15 2.57
C ASP A 209 -23.30 12.60 2.85
N ALA A 210 -24.28 12.75 1.94
CA ALA A 210 -25.63 12.21 2.10
C ALA A 210 -25.74 10.73 1.70
N LEU A 211 -24.72 10.18 1.02
CA LEU A 211 -24.72 8.79 0.56
C LEU A 211 -24.71 7.83 1.75
N THR A 212 -25.62 6.84 1.76
CA THR A 212 -25.68 5.84 2.83
C THR A 212 -24.62 4.75 2.66
N LEU A 213 -24.22 4.09 3.74
CA LEU A 213 -23.27 2.98 3.69
C LEU A 213 -23.76 1.83 2.80
N GLN A 214 -25.06 1.56 2.82
CA GLN A 214 -25.68 0.56 1.96
C GLN A 214 -25.61 0.94 0.49
N ALA A 215 -25.96 2.19 0.14
CA ALA A 215 -25.90 2.68 -1.24
C ALA A 215 -24.45 2.77 -1.76
N ALA A 216 -23.51 3.07 -0.88
CA ALA A 216 -22.07 3.09 -1.17
C ALA A 216 -21.45 1.68 -1.33
N GLY A 217 -22.20 0.60 -1.08
CA GLY A 217 -21.67 -0.77 -1.15
C GLY A 217 -20.70 -1.11 -0.02
N LEU A 218 -20.77 -0.40 1.11
CA LEU A 218 -19.86 -0.57 2.25
C LEU A 218 -20.35 -1.60 3.29
N VAL A 219 -21.49 -2.23 3.03
CA VAL A 219 -22.15 -3.22 3.91
C VAL A 219 -21.88 -4.63 3.37
N PRO A 220 -21.61 -5.64 4.22
CA PRO A 220 -21.56 -5.60 5.69
C PRO A 220 -20.19 -5.23 6.25
N LYS A 221 -19.15 -5.18 5.40
CA LYS A 221 -17.79 -4.90 5.81
C LYS A 221 -17.04 -4.20 4.70
N ALA A 222 -16.33 -3.13 5.04
CA ALA A 222 -15.49 -2.41 4.10
C ALA A 222 -14.12 -2.06 4.69
N ALA A 223 -13.12 -1.99 3.82
CA ALA A 223 -11.80 -1.47 4.12
C ALA A 223 -11.59 -0.19 3.31
N LEU A 224 -11.33 0.92 4.01
CA LEU A 224 -11.18 2.24 3.44
C LEU A 224 -9.83 2.84 3.84
N LEU A 225 -9.41 3.86 3.13
CA LEU A 225 -8.18 4.58 3.36
C LEU A 225 -8.48 6.08 3.50
N LEU A 226 -7.66 6.74 4.31
CA LEU A 226 -7.60 8.19 4.39
C LEU A 226 -6.45 8.72 3.55
N ARG A 227 -6.65 9.89 2.96
CA ARG A 227 -5.59 10.72 2.40
C ARG A 227 -5.81 12.17 2.81
N ALA A 228 -4.72 12.92 2.97
CA ALA A 228 -4.79 14.35 3.21
C ALA A 228 -5.40 15.05 1.99
N ARG A 229 -6.24 16.06 2.24
CA ARG A 229 -6.82 16.87 1.17
C ARG A 229 -5.76 17.83 0.66
N GLN A 230 -5.38 17.72 -0.62
CA GLN A 230 -4.52 18.72 -1.24
C GLN A 230 -5.36 19.96 -1.55
N ALA A 231 -5.02 21.10 -0.94
CA ALA A 231 -5.60 22.36 -1.37
C ALA A 231 -5.27 22.57 -2.86
N PRO A 232 -6.21 23.06 -3.68
CA PRO A 232 -5.89 23.44 -5.04
C PRO A 232 -4.78 24.49 -4.98
N LYS A 233 -3.63 24.21 -5.59
CA LYS A 233 -2.57 25.21 -5.78
C LYS A 233 -3.23 26.40 -6.47
N SER A 234 -3.37 27.52 -5.77
CA SER A 234 -3.69 28.78 -6.41
C SER A 234 -2.63 29.01 -7.48
N SER A 235 -3.05 29.04 -8.75
CA SER A 235 -2.18 29.46 -9.84
C SER A 235 -1.60 30.83 -9.49
N PRO A 236 -0.27 31.05 -9.60
CA PRO A 236 0.27 32.39 -9.42
C PRO A 236 -0.39 33.30 -10.46
N ASN A 237 -1.07 34.34 -9.98
CA ASN A 237 -1.68 35.36 -10.80
C ASN A 237 -0.65 35.87 -11.82
N PHE A 238 -0.92 35.65 -13.10
CA PHE A 238 -0.20 36.32 -14.19
C PHE A 238 -0.56 37.81 -14.12
N SER A 239 0.33 38.60 -13.55
CA SER A 239 0.27 40.06 -13.67
C SER A 239 0.40 40.42 -15.15
N PRO A 240 -0.52 41.21 -15.73
CA PRO A 240 -0.31 41.74 -17.08
C PRO A 240 0.85 42.74 -17.01
N GLY A 241 1.90 42.49 -17.79
CA GLY A 241 3.03 43.41 -17.92
C GLY A 241 2.59 44.77 -18.51
N PRO A 242 3.33 45.85 -18.22
CA PRO A 242 2.95 47.19 -18.64
C PRO A 242 3.08 47.34 -20.16
N SER A 243 2.02 47.83 -20.79
CA SER A 243 1.96 48.19 -22.20
C SER A 243 3.00 49.27 -22.55
N PRO A 244 3.66 49.22 -23.72
CA PRO A 244 4.54 50.30 -24.16
C PRO A 244 3.68 51.47 -24.65
N GLY A 245 3.89 52.66 -24.08
CA GLY A 245 3.27 53.90 -24.56
C GLY A 245 3.86 54.35 -25.90
N PRO A 246 3.07 55.01 -26.77
CA PRO A 246 3.57 55.50 -28.05
C PRO A 246 4.31 56.85 -27.88
N GLN A 247 5.34 56.99 -28.73
CA GLN A 247 6.19 58.14 -29.10
C GLN A 247 6.05 59.46 -28.33
#